data_AF-A0AAV8WS01-F1
#
_entry.id   AF-A0AAV8WS01-F1
#
_cell.length_a   1.000
_cell.length_b   1.000
_cell.length_c   1.000
_cell.angle_alpha   90.00
_cell.angle_beta   90.00
_cell.angle_gamma   90.00
#
_symmetry.space_group_name_H-M   'P 1'
#
loop_
_entity.id
_entity.type
_entity.pdbx_description
1 polymer ?
#
loop_
_entity_poly.entity_id
_entity_poly.type
_entity_poly.pdbx_seq_one_letter_code
_entity_poly.pdbx_strand_id
1 'polypeptide(L)'
;MNYQFIKEQLQTTLRQFKRGQISLREAKDLYNIPRSTLQRHARQKPKKHGGQTILSEGEEIRLVQLVVLAGKWGYPVEKIDIRYIVKGYLDRKGIRVAKFKNNMPGPDWTNLFYSRHRELLTERMCENIKRSPAAVSREIINKYFDNLQENLQNVKSKSIINYDETCFVDNPRRKKVIVKRKTRHPERIIDSTLDVSVFGPMKTAWRSALQDWKKIQGFFAEGIFSKFTKSCCKQIRNFKSKY
;
A
#
# COMPACT_ATOMS: atom_id res chain seq x y z
N MET A 1 3.59 -33.67 32.35
CA MET A 1 2.33 -34.08 31.70
C MET A 1 2.01 -33.09 30.58
N ASN A 2 2.07 -33.55 29.34
CA ASN A 2 1.83 -32.72 28.16
C ASN A 2 0.34 -32.80 27.81
N TYR A 3 -0.44 -31.81 28.22
CA TYR A 3 -1.90 -31.80 27.99
C TYR A 3 -2.18 -31.30 26.57
N GLN A 4 -2.37 -32.24 25.64
CA GLN A 4 -2.78 -31.95 24.27
C GLN A 4 -4.30 -32.05 24.16
N PHE A 5 -5.03 -31.07 24.69
CA PHE A 5 -6.49 -31.01 24.52
C PHE A 5 -6.84 -30.37 23.18
N ILE A 6 -7.90 -30.86 22.54
CA ILE A 6 -8.36 -30.33 21.26
C ILE A 6 -9.01 -28.95 21.52
N LYS A 7 -8.62 -27.96 20.72
CA LYS A 7 -9.10 -26.57 20.84
C LYS A 7 -10.63 -26.47 20.78
N GLU A 8 -11.27 -27.37 20.02
CA GLU A 8 -12.71 -27.50 19.92
C GLU A 8 -13.34 -28.02 21.21
N GLN A 9 -12.78 -29.08 21.82
CA GLN A 9 -13.26 -29.62 23.10
C GLN A 9 -13.25 -28.54 24.19
N LEU A 10 -12.20 -27.73 24.26
CA LEU A 10 -12.11 -26.58 25.17
C LEU A 10 -13.19 -25.53 24.90
N GLN A 11 -13.49 -25.23 23.63
CA GLN A 11 -14.53 -24.26 23.30
C GLN A 11 -15.92 -24.77 23.66
N THR A 12 -16.20 -26.06 23.43
CA THR A 12 -17.48 -26.68 23.76
C THR A 12 -17.71 -26.70 25.28
N THR A 13 -16.71 -27.12 26.06
CA THR A 13 -16.78 -27.07 27.53
C THR A 13 -16.98 -25.66 28.07
N LEU A 14 -16.28 -24.66 27.52
CA LEU A 14 -16.47 -23.27 27.92
C LEU A 14 -17.87 -22.75 27.62
N ARG A 15 -18.51 -23.21 26.53
CA ARG A 15 -19.93 -22.86 26.23
C ARG A 15 -20.88 -23.49 27.24
N GLN A 16 -20.72 -24.78 27.54
CA GLN A 16 -21.56 -25.50 28.50
C GLN A 16 -21.41 -24.92 29.91
N PHE A 17 -20.17 -24.60 30.34
CA PHE A 17 -19.88 -23.94 31.60
C PHE A 17 -20.55 -22.57 31.70
N LYS A 18 -20.46 -21.73 30.64
CA LYS A 18 -21.12 -20.41 30.60
C LYS A 18 -22.64 -20.49 30.62
N ARG A 19 -23.22 -21.60 30.15
CA ARG A 19 -24.66 -21.89 30.21
C ARG A 19 -25.11 -22.47 31.56
N GLY A 20 -24.18 -22.68 32.51
CA GLY A 20 -24.47 -23.29 33.81
C GLY A 20 -24.75 -24.80 33.75
N GLN A 21 -24.47 -25.46 32.63
CA GLN A 21 -24.83 -26.88 32.43
C GLN A 21 -23.84 -27.86 33.08
N ILE A 22 -22.58 -27.45 33.25
CA ILE A 22 -21.53 -28.28 33.84
C ILE A 22 -20.70 -27.45 34.81
N SER A 23 -20.28 -28.05 35.92
CA SER A 23 -19.34 -27.43 36.84
C SER A 23 -17.89 -27.52 36.33
N LEU A 24 -16.99 -26.66 36.83
CA LEU A 24 -15.54 -26.78 36.54
C LEU A 24 -14.96 -28.13 37.02
N ARG A 25 -15.63 -28.77 38.00
CA ARG A 25 -15.28 -30.09 38.53
C ARG A 25 -15.60 -31.16 37.50
N GLU A 26 -16.85 -31.24 37.05
CA GLU A 26 -17.28 -32.17 36.00
C GLU A 26 -16.53 -31.97 34.69
N ALA A 27 -16.26 -30.72 34.31
CA ALA A 27 -15.53 -30.45 33.06
C ALA A 27 -14.09 -31.02 33.08
N LYS A 28 -13.45 -31.09 34.26
CA LYS A 28 -12.16 -31.76 34.41
C LYS A 28 -12.34 -33.28 34.24
N ASP A 29 -13.36 -33.85 34.87
CA ASP A 29 -13.51 -35.30 34.91
C ASP A 29 -13.99 -35.87 33.55
N LEU A 30 -14.84 -35.13 32.82
CA LEU A 30 -15.35 -35.50 31.50
C LEU A 30 -14.33 -35.31 30.36
N TYR A 31 -13.57 -34.21 30.39
CA TYR A 31 -12.74 -33.80 29.24
C TYR A 31 -11.23 -33.80 29.55
N ASN A 32 -10.85 -34.18 30.77
CA ASN A 32 -9.47 -34.15 31.28
C ASN A 32 -8.76 -32.79 31.10
N ILE A 33 -9.53 -31.70 31.11
CA ILE A 33 -9.01 -30.34 30.99
C ILE A 33 -8.74 -29.81 32.41
N PRO A 34 -7.51 -29.36 32.72
CA PRO A 34 -7.21 -28.81 34.03
C PRO A 34 -8.13 -27.64 34.40
N ARG A 35 -8.61 -27.61 35.66
CA ARG A 35 -9.52 -26.56 36.16
C ARG A 35 -8.93 -25.16 35.99
N SER A 36 -7.62 -25.01 36.19
CA SER A 36 -6.89 -23.76 36.02
C SER A 36 -6.96 -23.24 34.57
N THR A 37 -6.91 -24.14 33.58
CA THR A 37 -7.07 -23.81 32.16
C THR A 37 -8.47 -23.32 31.86
N LEU A 38 -9.51 -24.05 32.33
CA LEU A 38 -10.91 -23.64 32.14
C LEU A 38 -11.19 -22.29 32.82
N GLN A 39 -10.75 -22.11 34.06
CA GLN A 39 -10.94 -20.88 34.81
C GLN A 39 -10.24 -19.69 34.15
N ARG A 40 -9.01 -19.89 33.65
CA ARG A 40 -8.27 -18.87 32.89
C ARG A 40 -9.02 -18.47 31.61
N HIS A 41 -9.50 -19.44 30.84
CA HIS A 41 -10.22 -19.19 29.58
C HIS A 41 -11.65 -18.66 29.79
N ALA A 42 -12.27 -18.96 30.93
CA ALA A 42 -13.57 -18.41 31.33
C ALA A 42 -13.45 -16.91 31.70
N ARG A 43 -12.38 -16.55 32.42
CA ARG A 43 -12.10 -15.16 32.82
C ARG A 43 -11.61 -14.29 31.67
N GLN A 44 -10.71 -14.82 30.84
CA GLN A 44 -10.09 -14.06 29.76
C GLN A 44 -9.85 -14.92 28.53
N LYS A 45 -10.04 -14.35 27.34
CA LYS A 45 -9.58 -15.01 26.10
C LYS A 45 -8.05 -15.04 26.11
N PRO A 46 -7.42 -16.23 25.98
CA PRO A 46 -5.96 -16.30 25.87
C PRO A 46 -5.50 -15.54 24.63
N LYS A 47 -4.41 -14.79 24.76
CA LYS A 47 -3.76 -14.14 23.62
C LYS A 47 -3.20 -15.22 22.69
N LYS A 48 -3.12 -14.91 21.38
CA LYS A 48 -2.42 -15.77 20.42
C LYS A 48 -0.97 -15.94 20.88
N HIS A 49 -0.45 -17.16 20.80
CA HIS A 49 0.94 -17.45 21.14
C HIS A 49 1.87 -16.62 20.25
N GLY A 50 2.93 -16.07 20.84
CA GLY A 50 3.86 -15.14 20.17
C GLY A 50 3.57 -13.66 20.40
N GLY A 51 4.32 -12.82 19.70
CA GLY A 51 4.19 -11.36 19.78
C GLY A 51 2.84 -10.88 19.27
N GLN A 52 2.20 -9.96 20.01
CA GLN A 52 0.96 -9.34 19.58
C GLN A 52 1.20 -8.38 18.41
N THR A 53 0.23 -8.31 17.49
CA THR A 53 0.26 -7.32 16.41
C THR A 53 0.04 -5.91 16.96
N ILE A 54 0.63 -4.94 16.28
CA ILE A 54 0.54 -3.52 16.67
C ILE A 54 -0.79 -2.93 16.24
N LEU A 55 -1.27 -3.35 15.08
CA LEU A 55 -2.62 -3.05 14.61
C LEU A 55 -3.57 -4.17 15.04
N SER A 56 -4.80 -3.81 15.33
CA SER A 56 -5.88 -4.78 15.50
C SER A 56 -6.22 -5.47 14.18
N GLU A 57 -6.88 -6.62 14.26
CA GLU A 57 -7.28 -7.40 13.08
C GLU A 57 -8.14 -6.57 12.11
N GLY A 58 -9.09 -5.79 12.63
CA GLY A 58 -9.92 -4.91 11.80
C GLY A 58 -9.15 -3.77 11.14
N GLU A 59 -8.12 -3.24 11.80
CA GLU A 59 -7.25 -2.21 11.21
C GLU A 59 -6.34 -2.77 10.12
N GLU A 60 -5.78 -3.97 10.33
CA GLU A 60 -5.00 -4.65 9.30
C GLU A 60 -5.85 -4.94 8.06
N ILE A 61 -7.10 -5.39 8.22
CA ILE A 61 -8.00 -5.65 7.09
C ILE A 61 -8.30 -4.37 6.30
N ARG A 62 -8.56 -3.24 6.98
CA ARG A 62 -8.75 -1.95 6.30
C ARG A 62 -7.50 -1.51 5.53
N LEU A 63 -6.32 -1.74 6.10
CA LEU A 63 -5.06 -1.47 5.41
C LEU A 63 -4.93 -2.33 4.15
N VAL A 64 -5.25 -3.64 4.22
CA VAL A 64 -5.27 -4.53 3.05
C VAL A 64 -6.23 -4.02 1.97
N GLN A 65 -7.44 -3.59 2.36
CA GLN A 65 -8.43 -3.03 1.43
C GLN A 65 -7.90 -1.77 0.73
N LEU A 66 -7.24 -0.88 1.48
CA LEU A 66 -6.62 0.32 0.93
C LEU A 66 -5.51 -0.01 -0.07
N VAL A 67 -4.66 -1.00 0.24
CA VAL A 67 -3.61 -1.48 -0.68
C VAL A 67 -4.21 -2.01 -1.99
N VAL A 68 -5.28 -2.80 -1.89
CA VAL A 68 -5.97 -3.33 -3.08
C VAL A 68 -6.62 -2.21 -3.90
N LEU A 69 -7.27 -1.25 -3.23
CA LEU A 69 -7.93 -0.12 -3.88
C LEU A 69 -6.92 0.78 -4.61
N ALA A 70 -5.80 1.10 -3.96
CA ALA A 70 -4.73 1.89 -4.56
C ALA A 70 -4.17 1.23 -5.82
N GLY A 71 -3.97 -0.10 -5.79
CA GLY A 71 -3.59 -0.87 -6.98
C GLY A 71 -4.62 -0.82 -8.10
N LYS A 72 -5.92 -0.85 -7.80
CA LYS A 72 -6.99 -0.71 -8.81
C LYS A 72 -7.01 0.67 -9.45
N TRP A 73 -6.64 1.71 -8.72
CA TRP A 73 -6.55 3.08 -9.23
C TRP A 73 -5.25 3.37 -9.99
N GLY A 74 -4.39 2.36 -10.22
CA GLY A 74 -3.11 2.55 -10.91
C GLY A 74 -2.03 3.20 -10.05
N TYR A 75 -2.23 3.23 -8.72
CA TYR A 75 -1.27 3.72 -7.73
C TYR A 75 -0.88 2.60 -6.75
N PRO A 76 -0.30 1.49 -7.23
CA PRO A 76 0.08 0.38 -6.38
C PRO A 76 1.17 0.80 -5.40
N VAL A 77 1.09 0.30 -4.16
CA VAL A 77 1.94 0.76 -3.06
C VAL A 77 3.17 -0.12 -2.87
N GLU A 78 4.28 0.50 -2.47
CA GLU A 78 5.51 -0.18 -2.09
C GLU A 78 5.52 -0.55 -0.59
N LYS A 79 6.41 -1.44 -0.18
CA LYS A 79 6.59 -1.78 1.25
C LYS A 79 6.88 -0.55 2.11
N ILE A 80 7.65 0.39 1.58
CA ILE A 80 7.98 1.63 2.29
C ILE A 80 6.76 2.52 2.49
N ASP A 81 5.86 2.56 1.49
CA ASP A 81 4.63 3.36 1.57
C ASP A 81 3.70 2.82 2.66
N ILE A 82 3.57 1.49 2.77
CA ILE A 82 2.81 0.85 3.85
C ILE A 82 3.34 1.30 5.22
N ARG A 83 4.66 1.37 5.39
CA ARG A 83 5.27 1.84 6.65
C ARG A 83 4.90 3.30 6.94
N TYR A 84 4.94 4.17 5.93
CA TYR A 84 4.55 5.58 6.08
C TYR A 84 3.06 5.76 6.35
N ILE A 85 2.19 4.97 5.69
CA ILE A 85 0.74 4.98 5.92
C ILE A 85 0.46 4.61 7.38
N VAL A 86 1.09 3.55 7.88
CA VAL A 86 0.91 3.06 9.26
C VAL A 86 1.49 4.05 10.26
N LYS A 87 2.68 4.61 10.01
CA LYS A 87 3.23 5.69 10.83
C LYS A 87 2.24 6.85 10.95
N GLY A 88 1.77 7.37 9.81
CA GLY A 88 0.84 8.49 9.79
C GLY A 88 -0.49 8.18 10.48
N TYR A 89 -0.96 6.93 10.38
CA TYR A 89 -2.13 6.46 11.11
C TYR A 89 -1.93 6.47 12.62
N LEU A 90 -0.82 5.91 13.10
CA LEU A 90 -0.48 5.88 14.52
C LEU A 90 -0.29 7.29 15.10
N ASP A 91 0.39 8.16 14.36
CA ASP A 91 0.62 9.56 14.74
C ASP A 91 -0.71 10.32 14.88
N ARG A 92 -1.64 10.17 13.92
CA ARG A 92 -2.98 10.79 13.98
C ARG A 92 -3.84 10.26 15.12
N LYS A 93 -3.68 8.98 15.47
CA LYS A 93 -4.34 8.39 16.64
C LYS A 93 -3.68 8.76 17.97
N GLY A 94 -2.53 9.44 17.96
CA GLY A 94 -1.76 9.72 19.17
C GLY A 94 -1.15 8.47 19.82
N ILE A 95 -1.06 7.35 19.09
CA ILE A 95 -0.52 6.09 19.62
C ILE A 95 0.98 6.06 19.37
N ARG A 96 1.76 5.95 20.45
CA ARG A 96 3.22 5.76 20.39
C ARG A 96 3.58 4.30 20.65
N VAL A 97 4.24 3.68 19.67
CA VAL A 97 4.73 2.31 19.80
C VAL A 97 6.20 2.34 20.20
N ALA A 98 6.50 1.90 21.43
CA ALA A 98 7.87 1.92 21.98
C ALA A 98 8.90 1.18 21.12
N LYS A 99 8.46 0.13 20.40
CA LYS A 99 9.32 -0.68 19.51
C LYS A 99 9.70 0.04 18.21
N PHE A 100 8.99 1.11 17.84
CA PHE A 100 9.19 1.83 16.59
C PHE A 100 9.99 3.11 16.83
N LYS A 101 11.18 3.18 16.23
CA LYS A 101 11.96 4.43 16.22
C LYS A 101 11.16 5.50 15.46
N ASN A 102 10.87 6.63 16.11
CA ASN A 102 10.05 7.72 15.57
C ASN A 102 8.66 7.27 15.08
N ASN A 103 8.05 6.28 15.76
CA ASN A 103 6.76 5.68 15.39
C ASN A 103 6.72 5.07 13.96
N MET A 104 7.89 4.88 13.34
CA MET A 104 8.02 4.31 12.01
C MET A 104 8.14 2.78 12.10
N PRO A 105 7.22 2.02 11.50
CA PRO A 105 7.36 0.56 11.43
C PRO A 105 8.66 0.16 10.74
N GLY A 106 9.25 -0.95 11.17
CA GLY A 106 10.43 -1.52 10.54
C GLY A 106 10.11 -2.32 9.26
N PRO A 107 11.13 -2.69 8.46
CA PRO A 107 10.98 -3.62 7.35
C PRO A 107 10.37 -4.97 7.79
N ASP A 108 10.82 -5.49 8.94
CA ASP A 108 10.34 -6.78 9.49
C ASP A 108 8.85 -6.75 9.80
N TRP A 109 8.35 -5.64 10.35
CA TRP A 109 6.93 -5.47 10.59
C TRP A 109 6.13 -5.60 9.29
N THR A 110 6.63 -5.00 8.21
CA THR A 110 5.98 -5.04 6.89
C THR A 110 6.03 -6.44 6.28
N ASN A 111 7.15 -7.15 6.43
CA ASN A 111 7.29 -8.54 5.98
C ASN A 111 6.34 -9.47 6.76
N LEU A 112 6.17 -9.25 8.07
CA LEU A 112 5.23 -10.00 8.90
C LEU A 112 3.77 -9.65 8.57
N PHE A 113 3.45 -8.38 8.30
CA PHE A 113 2.14 -7.98 7.80
C PHE A 113 1.82 -8.70 6.48
N TYR A 114 2.75 -8.65 5.53
CA TYR A 114 2.62 -9.36 4.27
C TYR A 114 2.50 -10.88 4.44
N SER A 115 3.25 -11.48 5.38
CA SER A 115 3.18 -12.92 5.62
C SER A 115 1.82 -13.37 6.19
N ARG A 116 1.21 -12.55 7.04
CA ARG A 116 -0.14 -12.78 7.59
C ARG A 116 -1.25 -12.68 6.55
N HIS A 117 -1.08 -11.84 5.53
CA HIS A 117 -2.10 -11.55 4.52
C HIS A 117 -1.75 -12.11 3.15
N ARG A 118 -0.94 -13.18 3.09
CA ARG A 118 -0.52 -13.76 1.80
C ARG A 118 -1.70 -14.30 1.01
N GLU A 119 -2.80 -14.75 1.62
CA GLU A 119 -3.99 -15.16 0.87
C GLU A 119 -4.61 -14.02 0.04
N LEU A 120 -4.44 -12.76 0.47
CA LEU A 120 -5.07 -11.58 -0.15
C LEU A 120 -4.09 -10.73 -0.97
N LEU A 121 -2.82 -10.70 -0.60
CA LEU A 121 -1.80 -9.82 -1.19
C LEU A 121 -0.66 -10.62 -1.84
N THR A 122 -0.05 -10.03 -2.86
CA THR A 122 1.17 -10.52 -3.51
C THR A 122 2.10 -9.36 -3.85
N GLU A 123 3.40 -9.60 -3.74
CA GLU A 123 4.44 -8.69 -4.23
C GLU A 123 4.74 -9.02 -5.70
N ARG A 124 4.76 -8.00 -6.56
CA ARG A 124 5.00 -8.15 -8.01
C ARG A 124 5.79 -6.97 -8.56
N MET A 125 6.50 -7.20 -9.66
CA MET A 125 7.12 -6.14 -10.45
C MET A 125 6.04 -5.39 -11.24
N CYS A 126 5.93 -4.10 -10.99
CA CYS A 126 4.97 -3.22 -11.65
C CYS A 126 5.43 -2.82 -13.05
N GLU A 127 4.48 -2.60 -13.94
CA GLU A 127 4.68 -2.01 -15.27
C GLU A 127 4.28 -0.54 -15.22
N ASN A 128 5.10 0.30 -15.82
CA ASN A 128 4.82 1.73 -15.86
C ASN A 128 3.99 2.02 -17.10
N ILE A 129 2.79 2.57 -16.90
CA ILE A 129 1.93 3.02 -17.98
C ILE A 129 1.84 4.54 -17.95
N LYS A 130 1.72 5.15 -19.14
CA LYS A 130 1.47 6.59 -19.25
C LYS A 130 0.00 6.87 -18.91
N ARG A 131 -0.28 8.08 -18.41
CA ARG A 131 -1.65 8.51 -18.10
C ARG A 131 -2.57 8.52 -19.33
N SER A 132 -2.06 8.88 -20.51
CA SER A 132 -2.86 8.94 -21.73
C SER A 132 -3.47 7.59 -22.13
N PRO A 133 -2.71 6.47 -22.25
CA PRO A 133 -3.29 5.14 -22.42
C PRO A 133 -4.25 4.71 -21.30
N ALA A 134 -3.93 5.05 -20.04
CA ALA A 134 -4.77 4.68 -18.90
C ALA A 134 -6.14 5.37 -18.91
N ALA A 135 -6.27 6.51 -19.58
CA ALA A 135 -7.50 7.29 -19.70
C ALA A 135 -8.40 6.85 -20.86
N VAL A 136 -7.95 5.92 -21.72
CA VAL A 136 -8.71 5.49 -22.89
C VAL A 136 -9.88 4.58 -22.47
N SER A 137 -11.10 5.00 -22.80
CA SER A 137 -12.32 4.23 -22.56
C SER A 137 -12.70 3.39 -23.78
N ARG A 138 -13.57 2.38 -23.58
CA ARG A 138 -14.09 1.55 -24.67
C ARG A 138 -14.83 2.38 -25.73
N GLU A 139 -15.53 3.41 -25.30
CA GLU A 139 -16.26 4.33 -26.19
C GLU A 139 -15.30 5.11 -27.10
N ILE A 140 -14.19 5.60 -26.56
CA ILE A 140 -13.14 6.29 -27.34
C ILE A 140 -12.56 5.34 -28.39
N ILE A 141 -12.31 4.09 -28.01
CA ILE A 141 -11.77 3.06 -28.93
C ILE A 141 -12.77 2.77 -30.06
N ASN A 142 -14.02 2.49 -29.72
CA ASN A 142 -15.05 2.17 -30.72
C ASN A 142 -15.23 3.34 -31.69
N LYS A 143 -15.40 4.55 -31.16
CA LYS A 143 -15.53 5.78 -31.98
C LYS A 143 -14.33 5.98 -32.91
N TYR A 144 -13.11 5.69 -32.46
CA TYR A 144 -11.93 5.77 -33.30
C TYR A 144 -12.00 4.78 -34.48
N PHE A 145 -12.36 3.51 -34.22
CA PHE A 145 -12.45 2.49 -35.26
C PHE A 145 -13.63 2.70 -36.21
N ASP A 146 -14.77 3.18 -35.72
CA ASP A 146 -15.92 3.52 -36.55
C ASP A 146 -15.54 4.62 -37.56
N ASN A 147 -14.91 5.70 -37.07
CA ASN A 147 -14.41 6.78 -37.92
C ASN A 147 -13.31 6.29 -38.87
N LEU A 148 -12.41 5.42 -38.41
CA LEU A 148 -11.34 4.88 -39.24
C LEU A 148 -11.91 4.03 -40.39
N GLN A 149 -12.93 3.21 -40.12
CA GLN A 149 -13.58 2.39 -41.12
C GLN A 149 -14.24 3.24 -42.21
N GLU A 150 -14.91 4.34 -41.84
CA GLU A 150 -15.51 5.29 -42.79
C GLU A 150 -14.44 5.93 -43.68
N ASN A 151 -13.35 6.42 -43.09
CA ASN A 151 -12.28 7.11 -43.83
C ASN A 151 -11.47 6.18 -44.75
N LEU A 152 -11.41 4.89 -44.45
CA LEU A 152 -10.64 3.92 -45.24
C LEU A 152 -11.38 3.33 -46.45
N GLN A 153 -12.70 3.53 -46.59
CA GLN A 153 -13.51 2.88 -47.65
C GLN A 153 -12.98 3.11 -49.08
N ASN A 154 -12.40 4.28 -49.34
CA ASN A 154 -11.90 4.67 -50.67
C ASN A 154 -10.37 4.72 -50.76
N VAL A 155 -9.66 4.28 -49.71
CA VAL A 155 -8.19 4.31 -49.67
C VAL A 155 -7.65 2.93 -50.04
N LYS A 156 -6.90 2.85 -51.14
CA LYS A 156 -6.21 1.62 -51.51
C LYS A 156 -5.15 1.30 -50.47
N SER A 157 -5.05 0.02 -50.09
CA SER A 157 -4.07 -0.45 -49.10
C SER A 157 -2.62 -0.05 -49.42
N LYS A 158 -2.25 -0.01 -50.72
CA LYS A 158 -0.91 0.42 -51.19
C LYS A 158 -0.59 1.89 -50.93
N SER A 159 -1.58 2.71 -50.60
CA SER A 159 -1.43 4.14 -50.34
C SER A 159 -1.23 4.45 -48.84
N ILE A 160 -1.30 3.44 -47.96
CA ILE A 160 -1.07 3.61 -46.53
C ILE A 160 0.43 3.42 -46.25
N ILE A 161 1.09 4.50 -45.84
CA ILE A 161 2.49 4.51 -45.45
C ILE A 161 2.55 4.64 -43.93
N ASN A 162 3.27 3.73 -43.27
CA ASN A 162 3.56 3.87 -41.84
C ASN A 162 4.79 4.77 -41.67
N TYR A 163 4.66 5.80 -40.82
CA TYR A 163 5.76 6.69 -40.45
C TYR A 163 5.64 7.00 -38.96
N ASP A 164 6.61 6.53 -38.17
CA ASP A 164 6.69 6.80 -36.74
C ASP A 164 8.09 7.27 -36.33
N GLU A 165 8.14 8.18 -35.36
CA GLU A 165 9.39 8.65 -34.78
C GLU A 165 9.70 7.81 -33.54
N THR A 166 10.85 7.12 -33.56
CA THR A 166 11.35 6.40 -32.39
C THR A 166 12.20 7.34 -31.53
N CYS A 167 11.60 7.91 -30.48
CA CYS A 167 12.34 8.74 -29.52
C CYS A 167 13.15 7.90 -28.53
N PHE A 168 14.34 8.39 -28.15
CA PHE A 168 15.04 7.90 -26.97
C PHE A 168 14.24 8.25 -25.71
N VAL A 169 13.75 7.22 -25.01
CA VAL A 169 12.96 7.37 -23.79
C VAL A 169 13.70 6.83 -22.57
N ASP A 170 13.86 7.68 -21.56
CA ASP A 170 14.34 7.27 -20.25
C ASP A 170 13.36 6.27 -19.62
N ASN A 171 13.72 4.99 -19.52
CA ASN A 171 12.84 4.00 -18.91
C ASN A 171 12.89 4.15 -17.37
N PRO A 172 11.82 4.67 -16.72
CA PRO A 172 11.79 4.76 -15.28
C PRO A 172 11.77 3.32 -14.77
N ARG A 173 12.78 2.94 -13.98
CA ARG A 173 12.94 1.56 -13.54
C ARG A 173 11.62 1.03 -12.94
N ARG A 174 11.29 -0.20 -13.30
CA ARG A 174 10.16 -0.93 -12.71
C ARG A 174 10.37 -1.09 -11.21
N LYS A 175 9.29 -1.05 -10.45
CA LYS A 175 9.32 -1.16 -8.99
C LYS A 175 8.56 -2.38 -8.49
N LYS A 176 8.99 -2.93 -7.36
CA LYS A 176 8.23 -3.96 -6.63
C LYS A 176 7.12 -3.31 -5.83
N VAL A 177 5.90 -3.76 -6.06
CA VAL A 177 4.70 -3.25 -5.42
C VAL A 177 3.88 -4.37 -4.82
N ILE A 178 3.06 -4.05 -3.82
CA ILE A 178 2.13 -4.98 -3.20
C ILE A 178 0.74 -4.73 -3.78
N VAL A 179 0.14 -5.79 -4.32
CA VAL A 179 -1.14 -5.76 -5.00
C VAL A 179 -2.00 -6.94 -4.58
N LYS A 180 -3.27 -6.96 -5.01
CA LYS A 180 -4.18 -8.09 -4.80
C LYS A 180 -3.55 -9.39 -5.33
N ARG A 181 -3.69 -10.48 -4.57
CA ARG A 181 -3.24 -11.81 -4.99
C ARG A 181 -3.93 -12.17 -6.31
N LYS A 182 -3.19 -12.87 -7.18
CA LYS A 182 -3.57 -13.26 -8.55
C LYS A 182 -3.58 -12.11 -9.59
N THR A 183 -3.19 -10.89 -9.23
CA THR A 183 -2.89 -9.86 -10.24
C THR A 183 -1.67 -10.29 -11.07
N ARG A 184 -1.85 -10.43 -12.39
CA ARG A 184 -0.79 -10.80 -13.34
C ARG A 184 0.10 -9.61 -13.70
N HIS A 185 -0.51 -8.53 -14.18
CA HIS A 185 0.17 -7.33 -14.66
C HIS A 185 -0.28 -6.13 -13.83
N PRO A 186 0.42 -5.82 -12.72
CA PRO A 186 0.13 -4.62 -11.97
C PRO A 186 0.71 -3.42 -12.70
N GLU A 187 -0.12 -2.41 -12.92
CA GLU A 187 0.24 -1.19 -13.62
C GLU A 187 0.37 -0.02 -12.63
N ARG A 188 1.34 0.85 -12.89
CA ARG A 188 1.54 2.11 -12.17
C ARG A 188 1.50 3.24 -13.18
N ILE A 189 0.54 4.12 -12.99
CA ILE A 189 0.38 5.31 -13.82
C ILE A 189 1.48 6.32 -13.45
N ILE A 190 2.24 6.76 -14.46
CA ILE A 190 3.29 7.77 -14.32
C ILE A 190 3.15 8.84 -15.40
N ASP A 191 3.41 10.11 -15.06
CA ASP A 191 3.13 11.24 -15.96
C ASP A 191 4.25 11.61 -16.92
N SER A 192 5.49 11.21 -16.71
CA SER A 192 6.56 11.34 -17.72
C SER A 192 7.85 10.64 -17.29
N THR A 193 8.62 10.25 -18.30
CA THR A 193 10.02 9.81 -18.24
C THR A 193 11.01 10.95 -18.30
N LEU A 194 10.56 12.13 -18.70
CA LEU A 194 11.33 13.35 -18.56
C LEU A 194 11.43 13.63 -17.08
N ASP A 195 12.58 13.25 -16.50
CA ASP A 195 13.45 14.19 -15.80
C ASP A 195 14.15 13.56 -14.56
N VAL A 196 15.30 12.94 -14.79
CA VAL A 196 16.29 12.63 -13.73
C VAL A 196 17.68 13.18 -14.07
N SER A 197 18.01 13.39 -15.34
CA SER A 197 19.28 13.98 -15.75
C SER A 197 19.23 15.52 -15.83
N VAL A 198 18.18 16.10 -16.42
CA VAL A 198 18.08 17.55 -16.69
C VAL A 198 17.69 18.37 -15.45
N PHE A 199 16.76 17.87 -14.65
CA PHE A 199 16.31 18.47 -13.40
C PHE A 199 16.47 17.53 -12.20
N GLY A 200 17.23 16.43 -12.29
CA GLY A 200 17.67 15.66 -11.12
C GLY A 200 18.32 16.52 -10.04
N PRO A 201 19.26 17.42 -10.39
CA PRO A 201 19.81 18.39 -9.45
C PRO A 201 18.74 19.29 -8.84
N MET A 202 17.79 19.76 -9.65
CA MET A 202 16.69 20.62 -9.21
C MET A 202 15.69 19.89 -8.31
N LYS A 203 15.34 18.62 -8.60
CA LYS A 203 14.47 17.76 -7.79
C LYS A 203 15.15 17.39 -6.48
N THR A 204 16.48 17.20 -6.48
CA THR A 204 17.25 16.92 -5.26
C THR A 204 17.30 18.15 -4.37
N ALA A 205 17.60 19.33 -4.94
CA ALA A 205 17.53 20.61 -4.24
C ALA A 205 16.10 20.89 -3.72
N TRP A 206 15.08 20.63 -4.54
CA TRP A 206 13.67 20.80 -4.18
C TRP A 206 13.25 19.86 -3.04
N ARG A 207 13.67 18.59 -3.08
CA ARG A 207 13.41 17.62 -1.99
C ARG A 207 14.13 18.00 -0.69
N SER A 208 15.36 18.50 -0.78
CA SER A 208 16.09 19.02 0.40
C SER A 208 15.37 20.22 1.00
N ALA A 209 15.03 21.21 0.18
CA ALA A 209 14.27 22.38 0.61
C ALA A 209 12.91 22.02 1.22
N LEU A 210 12.21 21.02 0.66
CA LEU A 210 10.96 20.50 1.22
C LEU A 210 11.14 19.72 2.52
N GLN A 211 12.23 18.98 2.67
CA GLN A 211 12.55 18.27 3.91
C GLN A 211 12.87 19.26 5.03
N ASP A 212 13.64 20.31 4.73
CA ASP A 212 13.98 21.34 5.69
C ASP A 212 12.76 22.20 6.03
N TRP A 213 11.91 22.51 5.04
CA TRP A 213 10.64 23.18 5.27
C TRP A 213 9.64 22.35 6.10
N LYS A 214 9.53 21.03 5.85
CA LYS A 214 8.71 20.11 6.66
C LYS A 214 9.16 20.01 8.11
N LYS A 215 10.43 20.29 8.41
CA LYS A 215 10.95 20.37 9.78
C LYS A 215 10.59 21.70 10.46
N ILE A 216 10.37 22.78 9.69
CA ILE A 216 10.15 24.14 10.21
C ILE A 216 8.65 24.48 10.36
N GLN A 217 7.78 24.01 9.48
CA GLN A 217 6.33 24.33 9.50
C GLN A 217 5.51 23.06 9.23
N GLY A 218 4.96 22.47 10.29
CA GLY A 218 4.24 21.20 10.26
C GLY A 218 2.83 21.23 9.67
N PHE A 219 2.53 21.98 8.61
CA PHE A 219 1.18 21.95 7.99
C PHE A 219 1.15 22.44 6.52
N PHE A 220 0.19 21.92 5.74
CA PHE A 220 -0.14 22.38 4.38
C PHE A 220 -1.31 23.37 4.45
N ALA A 221 -1.08 24.63 4.10
CA ALA A 221 -2.15 25.61 3.84
C ALA A 221 -2.14 26.00 2.34
N GLU A 222 -3.33 26.04 1.73
CA GLU A 222 -3.55 26.10 0.28
C GLU A 222 -3.07 27.39 -0.43
N GLY A 223 -2.61 28.41 0.31
CA GLY A 223 -2.15 29.69 -0.28
C GLY A 223 -0.66 29.80 -0.59
N ILE A 224 0.16 28.79 -0.29
CA ILE A 224 1.64 28.92 -0.25
C ILE A 224 2.30 28.61 -1.60
N PHE A 225 1.64 27.86 -2.48
CA PHE A 225 2.22 27.38 -3.74
C PHE A 225 2.71 28.52 -4.65
N SER A 226 1.98 29.64 -4.70
CA SER A 226 2.35 30.84 -5.48
C SER A 226 3.55 31.62 -4.92
N LYS A 227 3.73 31.64 -3.59
CA LYS A 227 4.91 32.26 -2.96
C LYS A 227 6.16 31.38 -3.12
N PHE A 228 5.95 30.06 -3.13
CA PHE A 228 7.02 29.06 -3.27
C PHE A 228 7.59 29.01 -4.69
N THR A 229 6.74 29.06 -5.73
CA THR A 229 7.18 29.13 -7.14
C THR A 229 8.00 30.39 -7.41
N LYS A 230 7.61 31.55 -6.86
CA LYS A 230 8.39 32.80 -6.98
C LYS A 230 9.78 32.72 -6.33
N SER A 231 9.90 32.05 -5.18
CA SER A 231 11.19 31.84 -4.50
C SER A 231 12.11 30.90 -5.29
N CYS A 232 11.56 29.79 -5.81
CA CYS A 232 12.29 28.85 -6.67
C CYS A 232 12.79 29.53 -7.95
N CYS A 233 11.96 30.35 -8.61
CA CYS A 233 12.36 31.10 -9.81
C CYS A 233 13.51 32.10 -9.52
N LYS A 234 13.55 32.69 -8.32
CA LYS A 234 14.62 33.62 -7.90
C LYS A 234 15.95 32.89 -7.68
N GLN A 235 15.92 31.69 -7.09
CA GLN A 235 17.13 30.85 -6.92
C GLN A 235 17.67 30.32 -8.26
N ILE A 236 16.79 29.96 -9.21
CA ILE A 236 17.19 29.51 -10.55
C ILE A 236 17.86 30.63 -11.35
N ARG A 237 17.36 31.88 -11.23
CA ARG A 237 18.01 33.05 -11.85
C ARG A 237 19.41 33.31 -11.30
N ASN A 238 19.63 33.12 -10.00
CA ASN A 238 20.95 33.29 -9.38
C ASN A 238 21.93 32.14 -9.72
N PHE A 239 21.43 30.97 -10.13
CA PHE A 239 22.26 29.85 -10.56
C PHE A 239 22.81 30.04 -11.98
N LYS A 240 22.06 30.77 -12.84
CA LYS A 240 22.48 31.11 -14.21
C LYS A 240 23.48 32.28 -14.29
N SER A 241 23.69 33.06 -13.22
CA SER A 241 24.66 34.16 -13.22
C SER A 241 26.06 33.75 -12.72
N LYS A 242 26.28 32.46 -12.46
CA LYS A 242 27.56 31.90 -11.98
C LYS A 242 28.30 31.08 -13.05
N TYR A 243 27.82 31.11 -14.28
CA TYR A 243 28.46 30.55 -15.48
C TYR A 243 28.38 31.58 -16.60
#